data_AF-A0A5A7TUL6-F1
#
_entry.id   AF-A0A5A7TUL6-F1
#
_cell.length_a   1.000
_cell.length_b   1.000
_cell.length_c   1.000
_cell.angle_alpha   90.00
_cell.angle_beta   90.00
_cell.angle_gamma   90.00
#
_symmetry.space_group_name_H-M   'P 1'
#
loop_
_entity.id
_entity.type
_entity.pdbx_description
1 polymer ?
#
loop_
_entity_poly.entity_id
_entity_poly.type
_entity_poly.pdbx_seq_one_letter_code
_entity_poly.pdbx_strand_id
1 'polypeptide(L)' 'MEQEFEKIGEGTYGVVYKTRDQVTNETIALKKIRLEQEDEREPSTTIREISLLKEMQHGNICEVRVTVNYLPSFN' A
#
# COMPACT_ATOMS: atom_id res chain seq x y z
N MET A 1 -7.63 -9.64 19.50
CA MET A 1 -8.01 -8.31 18.99
C MET A 1 -8.21 -8.45 17.50
N GLU A 2 -9.41 -8.20 16.99
CA GLU A 2 -9.64 -8.17 15.54
C GLU A 2 -8.87 -7.00 14.94
N GLN A 3 -8.29 -7.20 13.77
CA GLN A 3 -7.58 -6.15 13.06
C GLN A 3 -8.60 -5.25 12.37
N GLU A 4 -8.76 -4.03 12.88
CA GLU A 4 -9.70 -3.06 12.33
C GLU A 4 -9.03 -2.31 11.16
N PHE A 5 -9.68 -2.36 9.99
CA PHE A 5 -9.28 -1.61 8.80
C PHE A 5 -10.34 -0.53 8.56
N GLU A 6 -10.04 0.70 8.99
CA GLU A 6 -10.90 1.86 8.77
C GLU A 6 -10.62 2.43 7.38
N LYS A 7 -11.59 2.43 6.47
CA LYS A 7 -11.42 3.07 5.16
C LYS A 7 -11.40 4.60 5.34
N ILE A 8 -10.29 5.24 4.96
CA ILE A 8 -10.10 6.69 5.11
C ILE A 8 -10.06 7.44 3.77
N GLY A 9 -9.93 6.74 2.64
CA GLY A 9 -9.93 7.38 1.32
C GLY A 9 -10.08 6.39 0.17
N GLU A 10 -10.62 6.87 -0.94
CA GLU A 10 -10.73 6.13 -2.19
C GLU A 10 -10.45 7.06 -3.37
N GLY A 11 -9.72 6.56 -4.35
CA GLY A 11 -9.52 7.24 -5.62
C GLY A 11 -9.35 6.23 -6.75
N THR A 12 -9.06 6.76 -7.95
CA THR A 12 -8.87 5.96 -9.17
C THR A 12 -7.90 4.79 -8.96
N TYR A 13 -6.76 5.07 -8.30
CA TYR A 13 -5.66 4.12 -8.15
C TYR A 13 -5.77 3.16 -6.96
N GLY A 14 -6.81 3.28 -6.12
CA GLY A 14 -6.92 2.40 -4.96
C GLY A 14 -7.71 2.94 -3.79
N VAL A 15 -7.67 2.18 -2.70
CA VAL A 15 -8.32 2.49 -1.42
C VAL A 15 -7.27 2.60 -0.33
N VAL A 16 -7.38 3.61 0.52
CA VAL A 16 -6.51 3.82 1.68
C VAL A 16 -7.26 3.45 2.94
N TYR A 17 -6.63 2.60 3.75
CA TYR A 17 -7.12 2.17 5.05
C TYR A 17 -6.19 2.67 6.15
N LYS A 18 -6.76 3.12 7.26
CA LYS A 18 -6.06 3.32 8.51
C LYS A 18 -6.18 2.05 9.33
N THR A 19 -5.05 1.59 9.86
CA THR A 19 -5.01 0.43 10.76
C THR A 19 -3.85 0.55 11.74
N ARG A 20 -3.66 -0.46 12.57
CA ARG A 20 -2.58 -0.58 13.54
C ARG A 20 -1.66 -1.71 13.14
N ASP A 21 -0.37 -1.41 13.05
CA ASP A 21 0.67 -2.43 12.92
C ASP A 21 0.69 -3.26 14.22
N GLN A 22 0.58 -4.59 14.11
CA GLN A 22 0.48 -5.47 15.28
C GLN A 22 1.81 -5.67 16.00
N VAL A 23 2.94 -5.45 15.31
CA VAL A 23 4.28 -5.61 15.89
C VAL A 23 4.71 -4.33 16.57
N THR A 24 4.57 -3.21 15.89
CA THR A 24 5.03 -1.90 16.39
C THR A 24 3.97 -1.14 17.18
N ASN A 25 2.69 -1.56 17.07
CA ASN A 25 1.53 -0.89 17.66
C ASN A 25 1.30 0.54 17.11
N GLU A 26 1.97 0.92 16.02
CA GLU A 26 1.84 2.22 15.39
C GLU A 26 0.62 2.29 14.47
N THR A 27 0.05 3.49 14.35
CA THR A 27 -1.02 3.75 13.38
C THR A 27 -0.40 3.93 12.00
N ILE A 28 -0.87 3.17 11.00
CA ILE A 28 -0.34 3.16 9.64
C ILE A 28 -1.45 3.39 8.62
N ALA A 29 -1.05 3.88 7.44
CA ALA A 29 -1.89 3.92 6.25
C ALA A 29 -1.53 2.78 5.29
N LEU A 30 -2.51 1.98 4.90
CA LEU A 30 -2.40 0.90 3.92
C LEU A 30 -3.10 1.32 2.64
N LYS A 31 -2.34 1.53 1.56
CA LYS A 31 -2.88 1.80 0.23
C LYS A 31 -2.99 0.50 -0.55
N LYS A 32 -4.22 -0.01 -0.70
CA LYS A 32 -4.53 -1.14 -1.58
C LYS A 32 -4.68 -0.64 -3.01
N ILE A 33 -3.71 -0.97 -3.85
CA ILE A 33 -3.71 -0.61 -5.27
C ILE A 33 -4.77 -1.41 -6.01
N ARG A 34 -5.51 -0.74 -6.91
CA ARG A 34 -6.41 -1.40 -7.86
C ARG A 34 -5.62 -1.79 -9.10
N LEU A 35 -5.70 -3.05 -9.49
CA LEU A 35 -5.25 -3.53 -10.80
C LEU A 35 -6.47 -3.52 -11.71
N GLU A 36 -6.37 -2.89 -12.89
CA GLU A 36 -7.51 -2.73 -13.81
C GLU A 36 -7.83 -4.05 -14.54
N GLN A 37 -6.86 -4.97 -14.67
CA GLN A 37 -7.05 -6.31 -15.24
C GLN A 37 -6.36 -7.37 -14.37
N GLU A 38 -6.97 -8.56 -14.25
CA GLU A 38 -6.42 -9.67 -13.45
C GLU A 38 -5.06 -10.19 -13.98
N ASP A 39 -4.80 -10.02 -15.27
CA ASP A 39 -3.52 -10.38 -15.91
C ASP A 39 -2.49 -9.24 -15.94
N GLU A 40 -2.87 -8.04 -15.46
CA GLU A 40 -1.94 -6.92 -15.40
C GLU A 40 -0.99 -7.11 -14.21
N ARG A 41 0.31 -7.22 -14.52
CA ARG A 41 1.34 -6.95 -13.53
C ARG A 41 1.19 -5.49 -13.08
N GLU A 42 1.56 -5.21 -11.83
CA GLU A 42 1.66 -3.83 -11.28
C GLU A 42 2.04 -2.82 -12.37
N PRO A 43 1.20 -1.81 -12.66
CA PRO A 43 1.49 -0.82 -13.69
C PRO A 43 2.89 -0.25 -13.50
N SER A 44 3.64 -0.07 -14.59
CA SER A 44 5.02 0.44 -14.53
C SER A 44 5.10 1.81 -13.83
N THR A 45 4.01 2.58 -13.89
CA THR A 45 3.80 3.83 -13.15
C THR A 45 3.80 3.59 -11.64
N THR A 46 3.08 2.59 -11.14
CA THR A 46 3.04 2.25 -9.71
C THR A 46 4.41 1.80 -9.20
N ILE A 47 5.11 0.96 -9.97
CA ILE A 47 6.47 0.52 -9.63
C ILE A 47 7.41 1.73 -9.55
N ARG A 48 7.33 2.64 -10.52
CA ARG A 48 8.15 3.86 -10.54
C ARG A 48 7.87 4.75 -9.34
N GLU A 49 6.61 4.98 -8.99
CA GLU A 49 6.22 5.76 -7.82
C GLU A 49 6.77 5.16 -6.52
N ILE A 50 6.64 3.84 -6.34
CA ILE A 50 7.14 3.13 -5.16
C ILE A 50 8.66 3.24 -5.07
N SER A 51 9.39 3.03 -6.18
CA SER A 51 10.84 3.15 -6.19
C SER A 51 11.30 4.55 -5.80
N LEU A 52 10.68 5.59 -6.36
CA LEU A 52 10.99 6.98 -6.01
C LEU A 52 10.72 7.28 -4.54
N LEU A 53 9.57 6.83 -4.00
CA LEU A 53 9.25 7.06 -2.59
C LEU A 53 10.17 6.30 -1.63
N LYS A 54 10.64 5.10 -2.01
CA LYS A 54 11.60 4.32 -1.22
C LYS A 54 12.98 4.98 -1.13
N GLU A 55 13.35 5.78 -2.11
CA GLU A 55 14.60 6.55 -2.10
C GLU A 55 14.50 7.86 -1.30
N MET A 56 13.28 8.31 -0.95
CA MET A 56 13.05 9.56 -0.23
C MET A 56 12.92 9.34 1.28
N GLN A 57 14.00 9.58 2.02
CA GLN A 57 14.03 9.55 3.48
C GLN A 57 14.15 10.96 4.06
N HIS A 58 13.01 11.61 4.29
CA HIS A 58 12.97 12.98 4.80
C HIS A 58 11.70 13.23 5.64
N GLY A 59 11.82 13.99 6.73
CA GLY A 59 10.71 14.21 7.68
C GLY A 59 9.47 14.93 7.11
N ASN A 60 9.59 15.55 5.94
CA ASN A 60 8.49 16.23 5.23
C ASN A 60 7.96 15.44 4.02
N ILE A 61 8.43 14.21 3.79
CA ILE A 61 8.00 13.35 2.69
C ILE A 61 7.43 12.07 3.29
N CYS A 62 6.31 11.59 2.74
CA CYS A 62 5.74 10.33 3.18
C CYS A 62 6.65 9.15 2.83
N GLU A 63 7.06 8.40 3.85
CA GLU A 63 7.89 7.21 3.68
C GLU A 63 7.04 5.97 3.37
N VAL A 64 7.49 5.17 2.39
CA VAL A 64 6.94 3.83 2.14
C VAL A 64 7.70 2.83 3.00
N ARG A 65 7.03 2.32 4.06
CA ARG A 65 7.65 1.36 4.99
C ARG A 65 7.81 -0.03 4.38
N VAL A 66 6.75 -0.55 3.78
CA VAL A 66 6.67 -1.91 3.22
C VAL A 66 5.81 -1.89 1.97
N THR A 67 6.18 -2.71 0.99
CA THR A 67 5.34 -3.04 -0.17
C THR A 67 5.10 -4.54 -0.14
N VAL A 68 3.84 -4.97 -0.24
CA VAL A 68 3.47 -6.39 -0.30
C VAL A 68 2.79 -6.64 -1.64
N ASN A 69 3.38 -7.51 -2.45
CA ASN A 69 2.75 -8.00 -3.67
C ASN A 69 2.00 -9.29 -3.33
N TYR A 70 0.68 -9.23 -3.32
CA TYR A 70 -0.13 -10.43 -3.18
C TYR A 70 -0.22 -11.12 -4.54
N LEU A 71 0.55 -12.18 -4.73
CA LEU A 71 0.24 -13.16 -5.75
C LEU A 71 -0.72 -14.15 -5.09
N PRO A 72 -2.00 -14.22 -5.51
CA PRO A 72 -2.84 -15.33 -5.12
C PRO A 72 -2.09 -16.59 -5.53
N SER A 73 -1.81 -17.48 -4.58
CA SER A 73 -1.22 -18.77 -4.90
C SER A 73 -2.04 -19.38 -6.05
N PHE A 74 -1.36 -19.75 -7.14
CA PHE A 74 -1.95 -20.58 -8.17
C PHE A 74 -2.54 -21.81 -7.46
N ASN A 75 -3.86 -21.99 -7.60
CA ASN A 75 -4.54 -23.21 -7.22
C ASN A 75 -4.17 -24.30 -8.23
#